data_AF-A0A8T6RKI6-F1
#
_entry.id   AF-A0A8T6RKI6-F1
#
_cell.length_a   1.000
_cell.length_b   1.000
_cell.length_c   1.000
_cell.angle_alpha   90.00
_cell.angle_beta   90.00
_cell.angle_gamma   90.00
#
_symmetry.space_group_name_H-M   'P 1'
#
loop_
_entity.id
_entity.type
_entity.pdbx_description
1 polymer ?
#
loop_
_entity_poly.entity_id
_entity_poly.type
_entity_poly.pdbx_seq_one_letter_code
_entity_poly.pdbx_strand_id
1 'polypeptide(L)'
;MQSIINSILKEERNKRETEEQEPEKFINPLSPSLENEIESYLVRSIPKIRVIGVGGAGNNAINRLNQVGIIGAETFAVNTDAQDLVYTDADAKLLIGKKLTGGLGAGNRPQVGEAAALESIEEIKKMVNADMVFITCGEGGGTGTGASHIIAEQARDLGALTISICSLPFNVEGPKKKQNAAWGLERLSKSSDTIITVPNEKLLEIAPDLSISEAFRIVDEILIQGVKGIAEVITKPGLINLDFADVKTILKNSGESLIGLGEADTVEEATRMALSNPLLDLDIHEARGALINICGTGNSLKLQETENVIRMVTDELNRETEIIWGTLIDPNMEKKFRITLIVSGIKSNSDDSFEPNTSQPKFPDFGLRRL
;
A
#
# COMPACT_ATOMS: atom_id res chain seq x y z
N MET A 1 11.24 -40.75 -0.36
CA MET A 1 11.03 -39.31 -0.62
C MET A 1 11.05 -39.02 -2.12
N GLN A 2 12.15 -39.23 -2.86
CA GLN A 2 12.18 -39.11 -4.33
C GLN A 2 11.11 -39.97 -5.04
N SER A 3 10.80 -41.17 -4.54
CA SER A 3 9.79 -42.03 -5.17
C SER A 3 8.35 -41.53 -4.98
N ILE A 4 8.08 -40.76 -3.93
CA ILE A 4 6.76 -40.17 -3.64
C ILE A 4 6.58 -38.91 -4.50
N ILE A 5 7.62 -38.08 -4.60
CA ILE A 5 7.65 -36.91 -5.49
C ILE A 5 7.49 -37.37 -6.96
N ASN A 6 8.23 -38.41 -7.36
CA ASN A 6 8.11 -38.96 -8.71
C ASN A 6 6.78 -39.67 -8.96
N SER A 7 6.11 -40.21 -7.94
CA SER A 7 4.77 -40.81 -8.11
C SER A 7 3.71 -39.74 -8.28
N ILE A 8 3.75 -38.66 -7.48
CA ILE A 8 2.82 -37.52 -7.59
C ILE A 8 2.99 -36.81 -8.95
N LEU A 9 4.23 -36.57 -9.40
CA LEU A 9 4.50 -35.97 -10.71
C LEU A 9 4.09 -36.88 -11.89
N LYS A 10 4.16 -38.22 -11.71
CA LYS A 10 3.62 -39.18 -12.68
C LYS A 10 2.09 -39.19 -12.68
N GLU A 11 1.46 -39.11 -11.52
CA GLU A 11 0.00 -39.04 -11.37
C GLU A 11 -0.57 -37.76 -11.99
N GLU A 12 0.08 -36.61 -11.83
CA GLU A 12 -0.34 -35.36 -12.48
C GLU A 12 -0.14 -35.38 -14.01
N ARG A 13 0.92 -36.04 -14.50
CA ARG A 13 1.12 -36.26 -15.94
C ARG A 13 0.09 -37.25 -16.51
N ASN A 14 -0.22 -38.33 -15.81
CA ASN A 14 -1.19 -39.33 -16.24
C ASN A 14 -2.65 -38.83 -16.14
N LYS A 15 -2.97 -37.95 -15.17
CA LYS A 15 -4.28 -37.29 -15.06
C LYS A 15 -4.61 -36.38 -16.25
N ARG A 16 -3.61 -35.94 -17.02
CA ARG A 16 -3.82 -35.21 -18.29
C ARG A 16 -4.13 -36.13 -19.47
N GLU A 17 -3.99 -37.45 -19.32
CA GLU A 17 -4.20 -38.44 -20.38
C GLU A 17 -5.32 -39.45 -20.08
N THR A 18 -5.95 -39.40 -18.91
CA THR A 18 -7.07 -40.29 -18.54
C THR A 18 -8.14 -39.52 -17.78
N GLU A 19 -9.15 -39.05 -18.50
CA GLU A 19 -10.47 -38.76 -17.94
C GLU A 19 -11.18 -40.11 -17.63
N GLU A 20 -12.05 -40.06 -16.61
CA GLU A 20 -12.95 -41.12 -16.12
C GLU A 20 -12.35 -42.23 -15.26
N GLN A 21 -12.18 -41.92 -13.96
CA GLN A 21 -12.77 -42.70 -12.87
C GLN A 21 -12.65 -41.91 -11.56
N GLU A 22 -13.80 -41.41 -11.04
CA GLU A 22 -13.85 -40.70 -9.76
C GLU A 22 -13.51 -41.65 -8.61
N PRO A 23 -12.58 -41.30 -7.70
CA PRO A 23 -12.37 -42.06 -6.47
C PRO A 23 -13.60 -41.92 -5.56
N GLU A 24 -14.01 -43.02 -4.91
CA GLU A 24 -15.11 -43.02 -3.93
C GLU A 24 -14.91 -41.91 -2.89
N LYS A 25 -15.82 -40.94 -2.89
CA LYS A 25 -15.83 -39.81 -1.95
C LYS A 25 -16.08 -40.33 -0.53
N PHE A 26 -15.02 -40.43 0.28
CA PHE A 26 -15.09 -40.68 1.73
C PHE A 26 -15.64 -39.50 2.55
N ILE A 27 -16.27 -38.52 1.90
CA ILE A 27 -16.90 -37.37 2.52
C ILE A 27 -18.35 -37.37 2.02
N ASN A 28 -19.31 -37.52 2.92
CA ASN A 28 -20.71 -37.30 2.58
C ASN A 28 -20.83 -35.93 1.90
N PRO A 29 -21.52 -35.80 0.75
CA PRO A 29 -21.75 -34.50 0.14
C PRO A 29 -22.34 -33.56 1.20
N LEU A 30 -21.76 -32.37 1.32
CA LEU A 30 -22.24 -31.35 2.26
C LEU A 30 -23.72 -31.10 1.97
N SER A 31 -24.53 -30.91 3.00
CA SER A 31 -25.93 -30.56 2.77
C SER A 31 -25.98 -29.21 2.04
N PRO A 32 -26.92 -28.99 1.10
CA PRO A 32 -27.06 -27.70 0.42
C PRO A 32 -27.24 -26.51 1.37
N SER A 33 -27.71 -26.74 2.61
CA SER A 33 -27.79 -25.70 3.64
C SER A 33 -26.42 -25.29 4.18
N LEU A 34 -25.50 -26.24 4.35
CA LEU A 34 -24.16 -26.01 4.89
C LEU A 34 -23.23 -25.41 3.82
N GLU A 35 -23.38 -25.79 2.55
CA GLU A 35 -22.68 -25.14 1.43
C GLU A 35 -23.07 -23.67 1.33
N ASN A 36 -24.36 -23.35 1.33
CA ASN A 36 -24.85 -21.97 1.33
C ASN A 36 -24.39 -21.17 2.57
N GLU A 37 -24.32 -21.83 3.73
CA GLU A 37 -23.81 -21.21 4.95
C GLU A 37 -22.31 -20.91 4.84
N ILE A 38 -21.49 -21.88 4.39
CA ILE A 38 -20.05 -21.71 4.16
C ILE A 38 -19.78 -20.63 3.11
N GLU A 39 -20.51 -20.61 1.99
CA GLU A 39 -20.41 -19.55 0.98
C GLU A 39 -20.74 -18.17 1.57
N SER A 40 -21.78 -18.09 2.42
CA SER A 40 -22.13 -16.84 3.11
C SER A 40 -21.04 -16.36 4.07
N TYR A 41 -20.36 -17.28 4.77
CA TYR A 41 -19.21 -16.96 5.59
C TYR A 41 -18.01 -16.57 4.75
N LEU A 42 -17.75 -17.24 3.62
CA LEU A 42 -16.65 -16.94 2.72
C LEU A 42 -16.79 -15.53 2.15
N VAL A 43 -17.97 -15.16 1.65
CA VAL A 43 -18.27 -13.81 1.16
C VAL A 43 -18.12 -12.74 2.25
N ARG A 44 -18.50 -13.05 3.49
CA ARG A 44 -18.31 -12.15 4.65
C ARG A 44 -16.87 -12.10 5.15
N SER A 45 -16.06 -13.13 4.88
CA SER A 45 -14.68 -13.24 5.35
C SER A 45 -13.67 -12.54 4.43
N ILE A 46 -14.06 -12.17 3.21
CA ILE A 46 -13.21 -11.39 2.32
C ILE A 46 -13.12 -9.97 2.91
N PRO A 47 -11.92 -9.51 3.31
CA PRO A 47 -11.76 -8.20 3.92
C PRO A 47 -12.09 -7.13 2.90
N LYS A 48 -12.88 -6.14 3.33
CA LYS A 48 -13.17 -4.97 2.52
C LYS A 48 -11.97 -4.04 2.54
N ILE A 49 -11.35 -3.84 1.38
CA ILE A 49 -10.20 -2.95 1.21
C ILE A 49 -10.62 -1.71 0.42
N ARG A 50 -10.19 -0.54 0.89
CA ARG A 50 -10.40 0.74 0.20
C ARG A 50 -9.09 1.48 0.00
N VAL A 51 -8.91 2.09 -1.16
CA VAL A 51 -7.76 2.94 -1.47
C VAL A 51 -8.25 4.36 -1.69
N ILE A 52 -7.73 5.29 -0.91
CA ILE A 52 -8.18 6.69 -0.89
C ILE A 52 -7.03 7.58 -1.33
N GLY A 53 -7.14 8.17 -2.51
CA GLY A 53 -6.25 9.22 -3.00
C GLY A 53 -6.69 10.58 -2.49
N VAL A 54 -5.78 11.33 -1.86
CA VAL A 54 -6.09 12.63 -1.25
C VAL A 54 -5.26 13.74 -1.91
N GLY A 55 -5.94 14.72 -2.50
CA GLY A 55 -5.34 15.81 -3.25
C GLY A 55 -4.77 15.38 -4.60
N GLY A 56 -4.06 16.27 -5.29
CA GLY A 56 -3.62 16.03 -6.68
C GLY A 56 -2.74 14.80 -6.87
N ALA A 57 -1.67 14.65 -6.08
CA ALA A 57 -0.78 13.48 -6.19
C ALA A 57 -1.51 12.17 -5.84
N GLY A 58 -2.36 12.17 -4.80
CA GLY A 58 -3.16 11.00 -4.44
C GLY A 58 -4.17 10.64 -5.53
N ASN A 59 -4.82 11.64 -6.13
CA ASN A 59 -5.74 11.46 -7.25
C ASN A 59 -5.03 10.92 -8.50
N ASN A 60 -3.81 11.37 -8.80
CA ASN A 60 -2.98 10.83 -9.87
C ASN A 60 -2.64 9.36 -9.63
N ALA A 61 -2.26 9.00 -8.39
CA ALA A 61 -2.01 7.62 -8.01
C ALA A 61 -3.27 6.74 -8.18
N ILE A 62 -4.46 7.23 -7.79
CA ILE A 62 -5.74 6.51 -7.99
C ILE A 62 -6.06 6.33 -9.48
N ASN A 63 -5.92 7.39 -10.28
CA ASN A 63 -6.09 7.33 -11.73
C ASN A 63 -5.27 6.19 -12.34
N ARG A 64 -3.98 6.16 -11.99
CA ARG A 64 -3.04 5.19 -12.53
C ARG A 64 -3.29 3.79 -11.95
N LEU A 65 -3.69 3.68 -10.69
CA LEU A 65 -4.08 2.41 -10.07
C LEU A 65 -5.27 1.77 -10.81
N ASN A 66 -6.27 2.56 -11.20
CA ASN A 66 -7.40 2.08 -12.00
C ASN A 66 -7.01 1.70 -13.43
N GLN A 67 -6.09 2.45 -14.06
CA GLN A 67 -5.55 2.09 -15.37
C GLN A 67 -4.79 0.75 -15.35
N VAL A 68 -4.00 0.51 -14.31
CA VAL A 68 -3.24 -0.75 -14.12
C VAL A 68 -4.16 -1.91 -13.70
N GLY A 69 -5.27 -1.59 -13.04
CA GLY A 69 -6.22 -2.54 -12.50
C GLY A 69 -5.77 -3.08 -11.15
N ILE A 70 -6.45 -2.67 -10.09
CA ILE A 70 -6.35 -3.28 -8.75
C ILE A 70 -7.50 -4.27 -8.55
N ILE A 71 -7.20 -5.44 -8.00
CA ILE A 71 -8.21 -6.47 -7.71
C ILE A 71 -8.52 -6.50 -6.22
N GLY A 72 -9.81 -6.50 -5.89
CA GLY A 72 -10.29 -6.67 -4.52
C GLY A 72 -10.21 -5.42 -3.63
N ALA A 73 -10.03 -4.23 -4.23
CA ALA A 73 -10.08 -2.96 -3.51
C ALA A 73 -10.97 -1.94 -4.25
N GLU A 74 -11.75 -1.17 -3.49
CA GLU A 74 -12.53 -0.03 -4.00
C GLU A 74 -11.66 1.24 -3.99
N THR A 75 -11.69 2.02 -5.06
CA THR A 75 -10.91 3.26 -5.20
C THR A 75 -11.74 4.51 -4.94
N PHE A 76 -11.18 5.43 -4.16
CA PHE A 76 -11.80 6.69 -3.78
C PHE A 76 -10.85 7.85 -4.06
N ALA A 77 -11.36 8.89 -4.71
CA ALA A 77 -10.63 10.14 -4.91
C ALA A 77 -11.22 11.24 -4.02
N VAL A 78 -10.37 11.96 -3.29
CA VAL A 78 -10.76 13.04 -2.37
C VAL A 78 -10.00 14.30 -2.70
N ASN A 79 -10.71 15.38 -3.00
CA ASN A 79 -10.05 16.65 -3.28
C ASN A 79 -10.90 17.85 -2.87
N THR A 80 -10.24 18.99 -2.66
CA THR A 80 -10.87 20.32 -2.56
C THR A 80 -10.98 21.01 -3.92
N ASP A 81 -10.21 20.55 -4.91
CA ASP A 81 -10.22 21.04 -6.28
C ASP A 81 -11.20 20.22 -7.12
N ALA A 82 -12.29 20.87 -7.56
CA ALA A 82 -13.34 20.21 -8.32
C ALA A 82 -12.89 19.88 -9.76
N GLN A 83 -12.00 20.68 -10.34
CA GLN A 83 -11.52 20.45 -11.70
C GLN A 83 -10.68 19.17 -11.73
N ASP A 84 -9.72 19.05 -10.82
CA ASP A 84 -8.88 17.85 -10.72
C ASP A 84 -9.70 16.59 -10.41
N LEU A 85 -10.67 16.70 -9.49
CA LEU A 85 -11.52 15.58 -9.11
C LEU A 85 -12.41 15.08 -10.25
N VAL A 86 -12.91 15.95 -11.12
CA VAL A 86 -13.74 15.55 -12.26
C VAL A 86 -12.97 14.63 -13.21
N TYR A 87 -11.70 14.92 -13.48
CA TYR A 87 -10.84 14.13 -14.37
C TYR A 87 -10.22 12.90 -13.73
N THR A 88 -10.38 12.72 -12.41
CA THR A 88 -9.87 11.54 -11.70
C THR A 88 -10.80 10.35 -11.92
N ASP A 89 -10.31 9.23 -12.44
CA ASP A 89 -11.00 7.96 -12.58
C ASP A 89 -10.92 7.17 -11.27
N ALA A 90 -12.07 7.00 -10.61
CA ALA A 90 -12.21 6.35 -9.31
C ALA A 90 -13.64 5.81 -9.15
N ASP A 91 -13.81 4.71 -8.41
CA ASP A 91 -15.14 4.12 -8.16
C ASP A 91 -16.07 5.10 -7.45
N ALA A 92 -15.52 5.93 -6.57
CA ALA A 92 -16.22 7.03 -5.94
C ALA A 92 -15.33 8.26 -5.74
N LYS A 93 -15.96 9.43 -5.71
CA LYS A 93 -15.28 10.73 -5.61
C LYS A 93 -15.92 11.59 -4.53
N LEU A 94 -15.10 12.26 -3.73
CA LEU A 94 -15.56 13.16 -2.67
C LEU A 94 -14.90 14.53 -2.79
N LEU A 95 -15.72 15.54 -3.09
CA LEU A 95 -15.33 16.94 -3.01
C LEU A 95 -15.47 17.41 -1.56
N ILE A 96 -14.36 17.70 -0.89
CA ILE A 96 -14.33 18.20 0.50
C ILE A 96 -14.24 19.73 0.53
N GLY A 97 -14.73 20.34 1.61
CA GLY A 97 -14.66 21.80 1.81
C GLY A 97 -15.48 22.61 0.80
N LYS A 98 -16.66 22.10 0.40
CA LYS A 98 -17.52 22.73 -0.62
C LYS A 98 -17.84 24.18 -0.28
N LYS A 99 -18.09 24.49 1.00
CA LYS A 99 -18.37 25.86 1.46
C LYS A 99 -17.10 26.67 1.64
N LEU A 100 -16.03 26.04 2.11
CA LEU A 100 -14.76 26.70 2.42
C LEU A 100 -13.99 27.14 1.17
N THR A 101 -13.89 26.28 0.15
CA THR A 101 -13.03 26.51 -1.02
C THR A 101 -13.84 26.84 -2.28
N GLY A 102 -15.15 26.56 -2.29
CA GLY A 102 -15.98 26.67 -3.49
C GLY A 102 -15.52 25.76 -4.63
N GLY A 103 -14.71 24.72 -4.35
CA GLY A 103 -14.15 23.81 -5.35
C GLY A 103 -12.87 24.32 -6.03
N LEU A 104 -12.25 25.41 -5.55
CA LEU A 104 -11.05 26.02 -6.14
C LEU A 104 -9.72 25.45 -5.59
N GLY A 105 -9.77 24.48 -4.68
CA GLY A 105 -8.58 23.92 -4.05
C GLY A 105 -8.11 24.65 -2.78
N ALA A 106 -7.14 24.04 -2.10
CA ALA A 106 -6.58 24.53 -0.83
C ALA A 106 -5.37 25.49 -0.98
N GLY A 107 -4.91 25.76 -2.20
CA GLY A 107 -3.88 26.77 -2.48
C GLY A 107 -2.55 26.58 -1.75
N ASN A 108 -2.05 25.34 -1.62
CA ASN A 108 -0.82 25.00 -0.86
C ASN A 108 -0.86 25.37 0.63
N ARG A 109 -2.05 25.44 1.22
CA ARG A 109 -2.25 25.71 2.65
C ARG A 109 -2.83 24.48 3.34
N PRO A 110 -2.03 23.69 4.08
CA PRO A 110 -2.49 22.50 4.78
C PRO A 110 -3.71 22.73 5.67
N GLN A 111 -3.75 23.87 6.36
CA GLN A 111 -4.87 24.21 7.26
C GLN A 111 -6.21 24.34 6.54
N VAL A 112 -6.19 24.73 5.25
CA VAL A 112 -7.41 24.79 4.43
C VAL A 112 -7.85 23.38 4.07
N GLY A 113 -6.91 22.47 3.76
CA GLY A 113 -7.21 21.06 3.53
C GLY A 113 -7.77 20.37 4.78
N GLU A 114 -7.19 20.65 5.94
CA GLU A 114 -7.66 20.14 7.24
C GLU A 114 -9.07 20.62 7.56
N ALA A 115 -9.31 21.93 7.49
CA ALA A 115 -10.65 22.49 7.71
C ALA A 115 -11.68 21.96 6.69
N ALA A 116 -11.28 21.77 5.43
CA ALA A 116 -12.14 21.17 4.41
C ALA A 116 -12.51 19.72 4.72
N ALA A 117 -11.57 18.92 5.25
CA ALA A 117 -11.84 17.55 5.67
C ALA A 117 -12.78 17.52 6.88
N LEU A 118 -12.56 18.39 7.88
CA LEU A 118 -13.44 18.53 9.04
C LEU A 118 -14.86 18.96 8.67
N GLU A 119 -15.02 19.84 7.67
CA GLU A 119 -16.34 20.22 7.13
C GLU A 119 -17.11 18.99 6.59
N SER A 120 -16.39 18.01 6.03
CA SER A 120 -16.92 16.84 5.33
C SER A 120 -16.80 15.53 6.13
N ILE A 121 -16.70 15.60 7.46
CA ILE A 121 -16.38 14.44 8.31
C ILE A 121 -17.37 13.28 8.16
N GLU A 122 -18.67 13.57 8.03
CA GLU A 122 -19.71 12.55 7.92
C GLU A 122 -19.70 11.83 6.57
N GLU A 123 -19.26 12.52 5.51
CA GLU A 123 -19.04 11.93 4.20
C GLU A 123 -17.77 11.05 4.22
N ILE A 124 -16.71 11.52 4.88
CA ILE A 124 -15.46 10.78 5.08
C ILE A 124 -15.70 9.48 5.85
N LYS A 125 -16.44 9.50 6.97
CA LYS A 125 -16.75 8.27 7.76
C LYS A 125 -17.42 7.18 6.93
N LYS A 126 -18.36 7.55 6.05
CA LYS A 126 -19.02 6.59 5.14
C LYS A 126 -18.04 6.00 4.13
N MET A 127 -17.13 6.85 3.64
CA MET A 127 -16.11 6.50 2.67
C MET A 127 -15.01 5.61 3.25
N VAL A 128 -14.59 5.82 4.50
CA VAL A 128 -13.52 5.03 5.13
C VAL A 128 -13.99 3.72 5.76
N ASN A 129 -15.30 3.44 5.80
CA ASN A 129 -15.85 2.24 6.42
C ASN A 129 -15.46 0.93 5.69
N ALA A 130 -14.40 0.28 6.16
CA ALA A 130 -13.79 -0.91 5.59
C ALA A 130 -12.94 -1.65 6.65
N ASP A 131 -12.51 -2.87 6.36
CA ASP A 131 -11.60 -3.62 7.23
C ASP A 131 -10.16 -3.09 7.13
N MET A 132 -9.81 -2.56 5.96
CA MET A 132 -8.51 -2.00 5.65
C MET A 132 -8.64 -0.78 4.74
N VAL A 133 -7.90 0.28 5.06
CA VAL A 133 -7.90 1.54 4.32
C VAL A 133 -6.47 1.95 4.00
N PHE A 134 -6.19 2.06 2.70
CA PHE A 134 -4.98 2.71 2.19
C PHE A 134 -5.25 4.18 1.94
N ILE A 135 -4.36 5.04 2.38
CA ILE A 135 -4.41 6.48 2.12
C ILE A 135 -3.16 6.85 1.36
N THR A 136 -3.34 7.37 0.14
CA THR A 136 -2.23 7.83 -0.70
C THR A 136 -2.31 9.34 -0.90
N CYS A 137 -1.20 10.03 -0.65
CA CYS A 137 -1.10 11.47 -0.80
C CYS A 137 0.32 11.92 -1.13
N GLY A 138 0.44 13.09 -1.73
CA GLY A 138 1.70 13.82 -1.82
C GLY A 138 1.77 14.86 -0.72
N GLU A 139 2.79 14.76 0.12
CA GLU A 139 3.04 15.70 1.20
C GLU A 139 3.66 17.01 0.68
N GLY A 140 3.42 18.10 1.41
CA GLY A 140 3.87 19.46 1.07
C GLY A 140 2.83 20.34 0.39
N GLY A 141 1.75 19.74 -0.12
CA GLY A 141 0.60 20.44 -0.72
C GLY A 141 -0.35 21.07 0.31
N GLY A 142 -1.54 21.46 -0.15
CA GLY A 142 -2.63 21.94 0.73
C GLY A 142 -3.59 20.83 1.11
N THR A 143 -4.20 20.20 0.12
CA THR A 143 -5.25 19.19 0.31
C THR A 143 -4.70 17.89 0.87
N GLY A 144 -3.69 17.29 0.22
CA GLY A 144 -3.10 16.01 0.64
C GLY A 144 -2.63 16.07 2.09
N THR A 145 -1.67 16.94 2.36
CA THR A 145 -1.11 17.22 3.70
C THR A 145 -2.17 17.55 4.76
N GLY A 146 -3.17 18.37 4.40
CA GLY A 146 -4.19 18.82 5.34
C GLY A 146 -5.26 17.79 5.66
N ALA A 147 -5.70 17.01 4.67
CA ALA A 147 -6.85 16.13 4.79
C ALA A 147 -6.48 14.66 5.09
N SER A 148 -5.28 14.22 4.72
CA SER A 148 -4.84 12.81 4.84
C SER A 148 -4.97 12.28 6.26
N HIS A 149 -4.47 13.03 7.24
CA HIS A 149 -4.46 12.60 8.65
C HIS A 149 -5.87 12.58 9.28
N ILE A 150 -6.79 13.45 8.85
CA ILE A 150 -8.18 13.42 9.29
C ILE A 150 -8.88 12.17 8.75
N ILE A 151 -8.65 11.84 7.48
CA ILE A 151 -9.19 10.61 6.86
C ILE A 151 -8.64 9.37 7.55
N ALA A 152 -7.34 9.36 7.87
CA ALA A 152 -6.68 8.28 8.59
C ALA A 152 -7.24 8.08 10.00
N GLU A 153 -7.43 9.17 10.74
CA GLU A 153 -8.04 9.15 12.07
C GLU A 153 -9.45 8.55 12.02
N GLN A 154 -10.29 8.98 11.06
CA GLN A 154 -11.63 8.42 10.93
C GLN A 154 -11.64 6.93 10.56
N ALA A 155 -10.69 6.48 9.74
CA ALA A 155 -10.56 5.06 9.39
C ALA A 155 -10.20 4.22 10.62
N ARG A 156 -9.22 4.68 11.43
CA ARG A 156 -8.81 4.00 12.67
C ARG A 156 -9.89 4.00 13.73
N ASP A 157 -10.62 5.11 13.90
CA ASP A 157 -11.73 5.21 14.85
C ASP A 157 -12.84 4.19 14.55
N LEU A 158 -13.02 3.84 13.28
CA LEU A 158 -13.94 2.79 12.82
C LEU A 158 -13.36 1.37 12.89
N GLY A 159 -12.10 1.22 13.30
CA GLY A 159 -11.44 -0.07 13.51
C GLY A 159 -10.71 -0.64 12.28
N ALA A 160 -10.61 0.14 11.20
CA ALA A 160 -9.90 -0.27 9.98
C ALA A 160 -8.38 -0.31 10.21
N LEU A 161 -7.69 -1.30 9.64
CA LEU A 161 -6.24 -1.27 9.50
C LEU A 161 -5.87 -0.14 8.53
N THR A 162 -5.23 0.91 9.05
CA THR A 162 -5.02 2.16 8.30
C THR A 162 -3.56 2.31 7.90
N ILE A 163 -3.29 2.21 6.60
CA ILE A 163 -1.95 2.33 6.04
C ILE A 163 -1.87 3.59 5.19
N SER A 164 -0.92 4.46 5.51
CA SER A 164 -0.66 5.65 4.70
C SER A 164 0.60 5.47 3.87
N ILE A 165 0.50 5.71 2.57
CA ILE A 165 1.64 5.70 1.65
C ILE A 165 1.76 7.11 1.08
N CYS A 166 2.82 7.82 1.43
CA CYS A 166 2.94 9.23 1.06
C CYS A 166 4.29 9.56 0.43
N SER A 167 4.28 10.46 -0.55
CA SER A 167 5.50 10.98 -1.16
C SER A 167 5.95 12.27 -0.51
N LEU A 168 7.26 12.42 -0.26
CA LEU A 168 7.86 13.65 0.25
C LEU A 168 8.36 14.50 -0.92
N PRO A 169 8.23 15.84 -0.88
CA PRO A 169 8.52 16.71 -2.02
C PRO A 169 10.01 16.73 -2.39
N PHE A 170 10.31 17.02 -3.66
CA PHE A 170 11.70 17.25 -4.10
C PHE A 170 12.27 18.53 -3.49
N ASN A 171 13.60 18.60 -3.35
CA ASN A 171 14.29 19.81 -2.92
C ASN A 171 13.95 21.03 -3.78
N VAL A 172 13.81 20.83 -5.09
CA VAL A 172 13.53 21.87 -6.08
C VAL A 172 12.14 22.51 -5.93
N GLU A 173 11.22 21.87 -5.21
CA GLU A 173 9.87 22.43 -4.98
C GLU A 173 9.85 23.50 -3.88
N GLY A 174 10.96 23.69 -3.18
CA GLY A 174 11.20 24.79 -2.27
C GLY A 174 10.93 24.49 -0.79
N PRO A 175 11.50 25.31 0.12
CA PRO A 175 11.53 25.04 1.56
C PRO A 175 10.13 25.04 2.20
N LYS A 176 9.19 25.83 1.67
CA LYS A 176 7.82 25.89 2.19
C LYS A 176 7.08 24.56 2.01
N LYS A 177 7.26 23.86 0.87
CA LYS A 177 6.67 22.54 0.67
C LYS A 177 7.25 21.51 1.64
N LYS A 178 8.56 21.52 1.86
CA LYS A 178 9.20 20.65 2.86
C LYS A 178 8.64 20.88 4.27
N GLN A 179 8.48 22.14 4.68
CA GLN A 179 7.93 22.45 5.99
C GLN A 179 6.47 21.95 6.13
N ASN A 180 5.66 22.15 5.09
CA ASN A 180 4.31 21.60 5.04
C ASN A 180 4.32 20.07 5.12
N ALA A 181 5.25 19.41 4.41
CA ALA A 181 5.35 17.96 4.39
C ALA A 181 5.72 17.40 5.77
N ALA A 182 6.68 18.01 6.47
CA ALA A 182 7.03 17.63 7.84
C ALA A 182 5.83 17.78 8.80
N TRP A 183 5.06 18.88 8.66
CA TRP A 183 3.85 19.11 9.45
C TRP A 183 2.76 18.06 9.20
N GLY A 184 2.60 17.62 7.95
CA GLY A 184 1.63 16.59 7.56
C GLY A 184 2.06 15.22 8.03
N LEU A 185 3.33 14.86 7.79
CA LEU A 185 3.91 13.58 8.17
C LEU A 185 3.80 13.30 9.67
N GLU A 186 4.08 14.32 10.51
CA GLU A 186 3.93 14.20 11.96
C GLU A 186 2.50 13.88 12.40
N ARG A 187 1.49 14.41 11.70
CA ARG A 187 0.08 14.15 12.01
C ARG A 187 -0.36 12.81 11.45
N LEU A 188 0.01 12.52 10.21
CA LEU A 188 -0.35 11.30 9.52
C LEU A 188 0.22 10.08 10.24
N SER A 189 1.48 10.14 10.69
CA SER A 189 2.10 9.07 11.48
C SER A 189 1.37 8.77 12.79
N LYS A 190 0.79 9.79 13.45
CA LYS A 190 -0.02 9.61 14.68
C LYS A 190 -1.41 9.04 14.37
N SER A 191 -1.93 9.33 13.19
CA SER A 191 -3.26 8.94 12.73
C SER A 191 -3.29 7.66 11.90
N SER A 192 -2.17 6.99 11.69
CA SER A 192 -2.08 5.75 10.90
C SER A 192 -1.48 4.60 11.71
N ASP A 193 -1.81 3.36 11.36
CA ASP A 193 -1.19 2.17 11.95
C ASP A 193 0.20 1.93 11.37
N THR A 194 0.33 2.13 10.06
CA THR A 194 1.59 2.07 9.32
C THR A 194 1.71 3.29 8.41
N ILE A 195 2.92 3.86 8.32
CA ILE A 195 3.24 4.89 7.36
C ILE A 195 4.43 4.47 6.50
N ILE A 196 4.25 4.53 5.18
CA ILE A 196 5.28 4.29 4.18
C ILE A 196 5.58 5.62 3.51
N THR A 197 6.83 6.08 3.64
CA THR A 197 7.29 7.33 3.06
C THR A 197 8.14 7.08 1.83
N VAL A 198 7.82 7.74 0.73
CA VAL A 198 8.60 7.72 -0.52
C VAL A 198 9.34 9.06 -0.63
N PRO A 199 10.62 9.13 -0.26
CA PRO A 199 11.41 10.35 -0.41
C PRO A 199 11.72 10.60 -1.89
N ASN A 200 11.04 11.56 -2.52
CA ASN A 200 11.23 11.83 -3.96
C ASN A 200 12.68 12.20 -4.30
N GLU A 201 13.42 12.79 -3.35
CA GLU A 201 14.83 13.13 -3.55
C GLU A 201 15.69 11.88 -3.87
N LYS A 202 15.37 10.72 -3.29
CA LYS A 202 16.07 9.46 -3.56
C LYS A 202 15.91 8.98 -5.01
N LEU A 203 14.87 9.42 -5.71
CA LEU A 203 14.70 9.10 -7.13
C LEU A 203 15.75 9.80 -8.00
N LEU A 204 16.27 10.96 -7.57
CA LEU A 204 17.34 11.65 -8.30
C LEU A 204 18.68 10.91 -8.21
N GLU A 205 18.90 10.13 -7.14
CA GLU A 205 20.08 9.26 -7.02
C GLU A 205 20.02 8.10 -8.02
N ILE A 206 18.81 7.57 -8.26
CA ILE A 206 18.57 6.44 -9.17
C ILE A 206 18.66 6.89 -10.63
N ALA A 207 18.09 8.05 -10.95
CA ALA A 207 17.90 8.48 -12.33
C ALA A 207 18.03 10.01 -12.46
N PRO A 208 19.27 10.54 -12.45
CA PRO A 208 19.55 11.98 -12.40
C PRO A 208 19.15 12.73 -13.68
N ASP A 209 19.03 12.02 -14.81
CA ASP A 209 18.74 12.62 -16.13
C ASP A 209 17.23 12.74 -16.42
N LEU A 210 16.36 12.33 -15.49
CA LEU A 210 14.92 12.38 -15.70
C LEU A 210 14.40 13.82 -15.68
N SER A 211 13.41 14.08 -16.54
CA SER A 211 12.59 15.28 -16.37
C SER A 211 11.75 15.17 -15.10
N ILE A 212 11.36 16.32 -14.53
CA ILE A 212 10.48 16.40 -13.35
C ILE A 212 9.18 15.60 -13.57
N SER A 213 8.61 15.67 -14.78
CA SER A 213 7.39 14.95 -15.13
C SER A 213 7.58 13.43 -15.12
N GLU A 214 8.73 12.93 -15.56
CA GLU A 214 9.06 11.51 -15.50
C GLU A 214 9.30 11.07 -14.06
N ALA A 215 10.00 11.89 -13.27
CA ALA A 215 10.23 11.60 -11.86
C ALA A 215 8.91 11.46 -11.09
N PHE A 216 7.93 12.36 -11.29
CA PHE A 216 6.60 12.22 -10.68
C PHE A 216 5.86 10.93 -11.10
N ARG A 217 6.00 10.50 -12.36
CA ARG A 217 5.41 9.22 -12.79
C ARG A 217 6.03 8.03 -12.06
N ILE A 218 7.34 8.08 -11.80
CA ILE A 218 8.02 7.03 -11.03
C ILE A 218 7.54 7.03 -9.57
N VAL A 219 7.36 8.21 -8.96
CA VAL A 219 6.76 8.33 -7.62
C VAL A 219 5.38 7.68 -7.61
N ASP A 220 4.52 8.04 -8.54
CA ASP A 220 3.16 7.51 -8.63
C ASP A 220 3.19 5.98 -8.81
N GLU A 221 4.11 5.45 -9.64
CA GLU A 221 4.29 4.01 -9.83
C GLU A 221 4.71 3.31 -8.52
N ILE A 222 5.65 3.87 -7.75
CA ILE A 222 6.03 3.33 -6.44
C ILE A 222 4.85 3.30 -5.47
N LEU A 223 4.07 4.38 -5.40
CA LEU A 223 2.87 4.45 -4.55
C LEU A 223 1.88 3.33 -4.91
N ILE A 224 1.69 3.08 -6.21
CA ILE A 224 0.79 2.06 -6.73
C ILE A 224 1.29 0.67 -6.42
N GLN A 225 2.58 0.39 -6.64
CA GLN A 225 3.16 -0.91 -6.34
C GLN A 225 3.09 -1.22 -4.83
N GLY A 226 3.20 -0.21 -3.97
CA GLY A 226 2.98 -0.38 -2.53
C GLY A 226 1.55 -0.75 -2.16
N VAL A 227 0.56 -0.04 -2.70
CA VAL A 227 -0.85 -0.38 -2.47
C VAL A 227 -1.18 -1.75 -3.05
N LYS A 228 -0.83 -1.98 -4.32
CA LYS A 228 -1.13 -3.21 -5.05
C LYS A 228 -0.44 -4.42 -4.42
N GLY A 229 0.83 -4.27 -4.02
CA GLY A 229 1.61 -5.34 -3.40
C GLY A 229 1.01 -5.86 -2.10
N ILE A 230 0.47 -4.97 -1.25
CA ILE A 230 -0.20 -5.38 -0.01
C ILE A 230 -1.62 -5.87 -0.27
N ALA A 231 -2.41 -5.11 -1.03
CA ALA A 231 -3.82 -5.43 -1.26
C ALA A 231 -3.98 -6.77 -1.98
N GLU A 232 -3.19 -7.01 -3.02
CA GLU A 232 -3.32 -8.23 -3.83
C GLU A 232 -2.82 -9.49 -3.12
N VAL A 233 -1.88 -9.38 -2.18
CA VAL A 233 -1.46 -10.51 -1.34
C VAL A 233 -2.62 -11.08 -0.53
N ILE A 234 -3.59 -10.23 -0.18
CA ILE A 234 -4.77 -10.60 0.61
C ILE A 234 -5.91 -11.04 -0.31
N THR A 235 -6.10 -10.35 -1.44
CA THR A 235 -7.30 -10.50 -2.28
C THR A 235 -7.15 -11.47 -3.44
N LYS A 236 -5.94 -11.66 -3.98
CA LYS A 236 -5.71 -12.56 -5.10
C LYS A 236 -5.37 -13.96 -4.61
N PRO A 237 -5.94 -15.01 -5.24
CA PRO A 237 -5.48 -16.37 -5.03
C PRO A 237 -4.04 -16.55 -5.54
N GLY A 238 -3.16 -16.88 -4.61
CA GLY A 238 -1.80 -17.33 -4.77
C GLY A 238 -1.63 -18.83 -4.55
N LEU A 239 -0.41 -19.34 -4.76
CA LEU A 239 -0.05 -20.72 -4.38
C LEU A 239 0.00 -20.86 -2.85
N ILE A 240 0.46 -19.81 -2.19
CA ILE A 240 0.48 -19.62 -0.74
C ILE A 240 -0.17 -18.26 -0.47
N ASN A 241 -1.40 -18.31 0.02
CA ASN A 241 -2.17 -17.14 0.43
C ASN A 241 -1.78 -16.73 1.84
N LEU A 242 -1.66 -15.43 2.05
CA LEU A 242 -1.63 -14.86 3.40
C LEU A 242 -3.06 -14.54 3.83
N ASP A 243 -3.36 -14.76 5.10
CA ASP A 243 -4.63 -14.31 5.64
C ASP A 243 -4.54 -12.83 6.08
N PHE A 244 -5.71 -12.20 6.27
CA PHE A 244 -5.75 -10.81 6.70
C PHE A 244 -5.25 -10.61 8.13
N ALA A 245 -5.33 -11.63 9.00
CA ALA A 245 -4.89 -11.54 10.38
C ALA A 245 -3.36 -11.50 10.49
N ASP A 246 -2.66 -12.24 9.65
CA ASP A 246 -1.20 -12.23 9.52
C ASP A 246 -0.72 -10.84 9.10
N VAL A 247 -1.31 -10.28 8.02
CA VAL A 247 -0.98 -8.92 7.55
C VAL A 247 -1.29 -7.87 8.62
N LYS A 248 -2.42 -8.01 9.32
CA LYS A 248 -2.80 -7.11 10.42
C LYS A 248 -1.83 -7.21 11.59
N THR A 249 -1.26 -8.37 11.87
CA THR A 249 -0.28 -8.55 12.96
C THR A 249 1.01 -7.77 12.69
N ILE A 250 1.49 -7.78 11.44
CA ILE A 250 2.73 -7.09 11.04
C ILE A 250 2.55 -5.57 10.86
N LEU A 251 1.39 -5.14 10.34
CA LEU A 251 1.17 -3.75 9.93
C LEU A 251 0.35 -2.93 10.94
N LYS A 252 -0.26 -3.54 11.96
CA LYS A 252 -1.00 -2.77 12.97
C LYS A 252 -0.05 -2.11 13.96
N ASN A 253 -0.16 -0.78 14.11
CA ASN A 253 0.72 0.04 14.95
C ASN A 253 2.23 -0.22 14.70
N SER A 254 2.60 -0.51 13.45
CA SER A 254 3.99 -0.75 13.08
C SER A 254 4.80 0.55 13.02
N GLY A 255 4.12 1.69 12.83
CA GLY A 255 4.76 3.00 12.68
C GLY A 255 5.39 3.15 11.29
N GLU A 256 6.63 3.64 11.25
CA GLU A 256 7.35 3.84 10.00
C GLU A 256 7.74 2.51 9.35
N SER A 257 7.53 2.44 8.05
CA SER A 257 7.79 1.29 7.21
C SER A 257 8.38 1.74 5.87
N LEU A 258 9.15 0.86 5.26
CA LEU A 258 9.77 1.09 3.96
C LEU A 258 9.35 0.01 2.96
N ILE A 259 9.44 0.36 1.69
CA ILE A 259 9.11 -0.54 0.58
C ILE A 259 10.32 -0.74 -0.33
N GLY A 260 10.66 -2.00 -0.55
CA GLY A 260 11.63 -2.45 -1.54
C GLY A 260 10.91 -3.11 -2.71
N LEU A 261 11.25 -2.70 -3.93
CA LEU A 261 10.71 -3.28 -5.15
C LEU A 261 11.84 -3.75 -6.03
N GLY A 262 11.70 -4.97 -6.57
CA GLY A 262 12.64 -5.53 -7.54
C GLY A 262 11.92 -6.39 -8.57
N GLU A 263 12.28 -6.23 -9.84
CA GLU A 263 11.74 -7.02 -10.94
C GLU A 263 12.88 -7.53 -11.82
N ALA A 264 12.91 -8.84 -12.07
CA ALA A 264 13.93 -9.44 -12.91
C ALA A 264 13.48 -10.77 -13.51
N ASP A 265 14.29 -11.29 -14.44
CA ASP A 265 14.06 -12.59 -15.06
C ASP A 265 14.49 -13.78 -14.18
N THR A 266 15.23 -13.49 -13.10
CA THR A 266 15.69 -14.47 -12.09
C THR A 266 15.33 -13.99 -10.69
N VAL A 267 15.00 -14.92 -9.80
CA VAL A 267 14.60 -14.62 -8.42
C VAL A 267 15.71 -13.94 -7.63
N GLU A 268 16.95 -14.40 -7.75
CA GLU A 268 18.09 -13.84 -7.01
C GLU A 268 18.32 -12.36 -7.35
N GLU A 269 18.18 -12.00 -8.62
CA GLU A 269 18.32 -10.60 -9.06
C GLU A 269 17.14 -9.74 -8.60
N ALA A 270 15.91 -10.25 -8.73
CA ALA A 270 14.73 -9.52 -8.28
C ALA A 270 14.78 -9.27 -6.76
N THR A 271 15.22 -10.25 -5.97
CA THR A 271 15.41 -10.09 -4.52
C THR A 271 16.54 -9.12 -4.20
N ARG A 272 17.68 -9.19 -4.90
CA ARG A 272 18.78 -8.24 -4.71
C ARG A 272 18.34 -6.81 -4.99
N MET A 273 17.63 -6.58 -6.10
CA MET A 273 17.08 -5.27 -6.45
C MET A 273 16.10 -4.76 -5.40
N ALA A 274 15.26 -5.63 -4.85
CA ALA A 274 14.33 -5.25 -3.78
C ALA A 274 15.06 -4.85 -2.50
N LEU A 275 16.11 -5.58 -2.10
CA LEU A 275 16.92 -5.29 -0.91
C LEU A 275 17.81 -4.07 -1.06
N SER A 276 18.38 -3.86 -2.26
CA SER A 276 19.24 -2.70 -2.56
C SER A 276 18.46 -1.50 -3.09
N ASN A 277 17.13 -1.48 -2.91
CA ASN A 277 16.30 -0.39 -3.41
C ASN A 277 16.62 0.89 -2.63
N PRO A 278 16.90 2.03 -3.27
CA PRO A 278 17.24 3.27 -2.55
C PRO A 278 16.11 3.86 -1.69
N LEU A 279 14.90 3.31 -1.79
CA LEU A 279 13.80 3.60 -0.87
C LEU A 279 13.91 2.82 0.46
N LEU A 280 14.81 1.84 0.56
CA LEU A 280 15.17 1.09 1.78
C LEU A 280 16.42 1.66 2.47
N ASP A 281 16.68 2.97 2.38
CA ASP A 281 17.92 3.64 2.85
C ASP A 281 18.17 3.60 4.38
N LEU A 282 17.30 2.93 5.15
CA LEU A 282 17.51 2.71 6.58
C LEU A 282 18.05 1.30 6.82
N ASP A 283 18.80 1.13 7.91
CA ASP A 283 19.24 -0.19 8.36
C ASP A 283 18.02 -1.07 8.66
N ILE A 284 17.63 -1.89 7.68
CA ILE A 284 16.49 -2.81 7.77
C ILE A 284 16.75 -3.92 8.81
N HIS A 285 17.98 -4.07 9.33
CA HIS A 285 18.25 -5.00 10.41
C HIS A 285 17.35 -4.68 11.63
N GLU A 286 17.05 -3.41 11.93
CA GLU A 286 16.22 -3.05 13.10
C GLU A 286 14.71 -3.28 12.93
N ALA A 287 14.28 -3.85 11.79
CA ALA A 287 12.88 -4.11 11.53
C ALA A 287 12.25 -5.08 12.52
N ARG A 288 11.02 -4.78 12.95
CA ARG A 288 10.21 -5.67 13.79
C ARG A 288 9.41 -6.67 12.97
N GLY A 289 9.00 -6.27 11.78
CA GLY A 289 8.22 -7.11 10.88
C GLY A 289 8.66 -6.96 9.43
N ALA A 290 8.42 -7.99 8.63
CA ALA A 290 8.58 -7.93 7.18
C ALA A 290 7.46 -8.70 6.48
N LEU A 291 6.89 -8.09 5.43
CA LEU A 291 5.99 -8.73 4.48
C LEU A 291 6.71 -8.90 3.15
N ILE A 292 6.78 -10.13 2.65
CA ILE A 292 7.42 -10.47 1.38
C ILE A 292 6.36 -10.98 0.41
N ASN A 293 6.10 -10.22 -0.65
CA ASN A 293 5.25 -10.67 -1.74
C ASN A 293 6.11 -11.12 -2.93
N ILE A 294 5.94 -12.37 -3.32
CA ILE A 294 6.70 -13.00 -4.40
C ILE A 294 5.74 -13.27 -5.57
N CYS A 295 5.82 -12.43 -6.59
CA CYS A 295 4.99 -12.57 -7.78
C CYS A 295 5.77 -13.21 -8.93
N GLY A 296 5.18 -14.21 -9.60
CA GLY A 296 5.77 -14.90 -10.74
C GLY A 296 4.82 -14.99 -11.93
N THR A 297 5.37 -15.20 -13.14
CA THR A 297 4.56 -15.46 -14.35
C THR A 297 4.30 -16.95 -14.55
N GLY A 298 3.03 -17.37 -14.64
CA GLY A 298 2.66 -18.77 -14.89
C GLY A 298 3.26 -19.76 -13.88
N ASN A 299 3.82 -20.87 -14.36
CA ASN A 299 4.48 -21.87 -13.50
C ASN A 299 5.97 -21.55 -13.25
N SER A 300 6.36 -20.28 -13.37
CA SER A 300 7.76 -19.89 -13.10
C SER A 300 8.12 -20.12 -11.64
N LEU A 301 7.20 -19.86 -10.71
CA LEU A 301 7.47 -19.89 -9.28
C LEU A 301 7.64 -21.33 -8.76
N LYS A 302 8.87 -21.72 -8.45
CA LYS A 302 9.18 -23.00 -7.79
C LYS A 302 9.38 -22.83 -6.30
N LEU A 303 9.11 -23.89 -5.52
CA LEU A 303 9.33 -23.88 -4.07
C LEU A 303 10.78 -23.48 -3.70
N GLN A 304 11.78 -24.04 -4.40
CA GLN A 304 13.19 -23.71 -4.15
C GLN A 304 13.52 -22.24 -4.41
N GLU A 305 12.85 -21.63 -5.39
CA GLU A 305 13.02 -20.21 -5.71
C GLU A 305 12.40 -19.35 -4.60
N THR A 306 11.20 -19.70 -4.15
CA THR A 306 10.55 -19.05 -2.99
C THR A 306 11.42 -19.16 -1.72
N GLU A 307 11.96 -20.34 -1.42
CA GLU A 307 12.88 -20.54 -0.28
C GLU A 307 14.14 -19.69 -0.40
N ASN A 308 14.67 -19.51 -1.62
CA ASN A 308 15.82 -18.64 -1.85
C ASN A 308 15.51 -17.17 -1.54
N VAL A 309 14.34 -16.65 -1.95
CA VAL A 309 13.91 -15.28 -1.61
C VAL A 309 13.88 -15.11 -0.10
N ILE A 310 13.16 -16.00 0.58
CA ILE A 310 12.94 -15.91 2.03
C ILE A 310 14.28 -15.93 2.76
N ARG A 311 15.20 -16.82 2.37
CA ARG A 311 16.54 -16.89 2.96
C ARG A 311 17.31 -15.58 2.74
N MET A 312 17.38 -15.09 1.51
CA MET A 312 18.09 -13.85 1.18
C MET A 312 17.57 -12.65 1.97
N VAL A 313 16.25 -12.51 2.11
CA VAL A 313 15.65 -11.43 2.91
C VAL A 313 15.92 -11.63 4.40
N THR A 314 15.76 -12.85 4.91
CA THR A 314 15.98 -13.16 6.34
C THR A 314 17.43 -12.94 6.76
N ASP A 315 18.39 -13.18 5.86
CA ASP A 315 19.82 -12.94 6.12
C ASP A 315 20.15 -11.44 6.32
N GLU A 316 19.32 -10.55 5.76
CA GLU A 316 19.42 -9.09 5.94
C GLU A 316 18.55 -8.56 7.10
N LEU A 317 17.81 -9.41 7.81
CA LEU A 317 16.94 -9.02 8.91
C LEU A 317 17.44 -9.59 10.25
N ASN A 318 16.99 -9.01 11.35
CA ASN A 318 17.28 -9.56 12.67
C ASN A 318 16.53 -10.89 12.89
N ARG A 319 17.11 -11.78 13.72
CA ARG A 319 16.51 -13.09 14.04
C ARG A 319 15.16 -13.01 14.75
N GLU A 320 14.86 -11.87 15.36
CA GLU A 320 13.62 -11.60 16.07
C GLU A 320 12.55 -10.96 15.18
N THR A 321 12.88 -10.61 13.93
CA THR A 321 11.94 -10.01 12.99
C THR A 321 10.87 -11.02 12.60
N GLU A 322 9.60 -10.64 12.76
CA GLU A 322 8.48 -11.47 12.35
C GLU A 322 8.29 -11.36 10.83
N ILE A 323 8.32 -12.50 10.12
CA ILE A 323 8.28 -12.52 8.65
C ILE A 323 7.02 -13.23 8.19
N ILE A 324 6.22 -12.53 7.40
CA ILE A 324 5.11 -13.10 6.63
C ILE A 324 5.43 -13.01 5.16
N TRP A 325 5.03 -14.02 4.39
CA TRP A 325 5.30 -14.04 2.97
C TRP A 325 4.19 -14.73 2.20
N GLY A 326 3.91 -14.19 1.02
CA GLY A 326 2.87 -14.67 0.12
C GLY A 326 3.41 -14.81 -1.29
N THR A 327 2.70 -15.58 -2.09
CA THR A 327 3.07 -15.79 -3.50
C THR A 327 1.89 -15.44 -4.39
N LEU A 328 2.15 -14.81 -5.53
CA LEU A 328 1.11 -14.45 -6.50
C LEU A 328 1.53 -14.90 -7.90
N ILE A 329 0.54 -15.21 -8.75
CA ILE A 329 0.77 -15.45 -10.17
C ILE A 329 0.14 -14.31 -10.96
N ASP A 330 0.97 -13.54 -11.68
CA ASP A 330 0.51 -12.48 -12.58
C ASP A 330 0.99 -12.80 -14.01
N PRO A 331 0.09 -13.17 -14.93
CA PRO A 331 0.45 -13.50 -16.31
C PRO A 331 0.82 -12.26 -17.14
N ASN A 332 0.54 -11.05 -16.66
CA ASN A 332 0.74 -9.80 -17.41
C ASN A 332 2.09 -9.12 -17.12
N MET A 333 2.94 -9.72 -16.28
CA MET A 333 4.25 -9.16 -15.97
C MET A 333 5.22 -9.30 -17.15
N GLU A 334 5.96 -8.24 -17.44
CA GLU A 334 7.03 -8.25 -18.45
C GLU A 334 8.22 -9.11 -18.01
N LYS A 335 8.57 -9.03 -16.71
CA LYS A 335 9.61 -9.83 -16.06
C LYS A 335 9.04 -11.06 -15.41
N LYS A 336 9.84 -12.11 -15.30
CA LYS A 336 9.38 -13.38 -14.72
C LYS A 336 9.06 -13.31 -13.24
N PHE A 337 9.78 -12.48 -12.49
CA PHE A 337 9.64 -12.36 -11.04
C PHE A 337 9.60 -10.90 -10.60
N ARG A 338 8.72 -10.62 -9.64
CA ARG A 338 8.60 -9.34 -8.94
C ARG A 338 8.59 -9.64 -7.44
N ILE A 339 9.49 -9.00 -6.72
CA ILE A 339 9.56 -9.06 -5.25
C ILE A 339 9.15 -7.70 -4.72
N THR A 340 8.12 -7.69 -3.86
CA THR A 340 7.77 -6.53 -3.05
C THR A 340 8.07 -6.87 -1.60
N LEU A 341 9.02 -6.14 -1.02
CA LEU A 341 9.41 -6.25 0.37
C LEU A 341 8.85 -5.04 1.12
N ILE A 342 8.18 -5.28 2.24
CA ILE A 342 7.70 -4.21 3.11
C ILE A 342 8.26 -4.48 4.49
N VAL A 343 9.06 -3.54 4.96
CA VAL A 343 9.79 -3.65 6.22
C VAL A 343 9.15 -2.70 7.21
N SER A 344 8.70 -3.20 8.36
CA SER A 344 7.92 -2.45 9.34
C SER A 344 8.57 -2.37 10.70
N GLY A 345 8.23 -1.32 11.47
CA GLY A 345 8.76 -1.12 12.81
C GLY A 345 10.21 -0.63 12.84
N ILE A 346 10.65 0.05 11.78
CA ILE A 346 11.99 0.63 11.71
C ILE A 346 12.01 1.87 12.63
N LYS A 347 13.01 1.97 13.49
CA LYS A 347 13.24 3.21 14.23
C LYS A 347 13.88 4.21 13.27
N SER A 348 13.23 5.35 13.04
CA SER A 348 13.94 6.47 12.43
C SER A 348 15.10 6.88 13.32
N ASN A 349 16.33 6.73 12.82
CA ASN A 349 17.43 7.57 13.24
C ASN A 349 17.05 8.99 12.83
N SER A 350 16.41 9.71 13.75
CA SER A 350 15.95 11.09 13.61
C SER A 350 17.12 12.10 13.60
N ASP A 351 18.26 11.71 13.02
CA ASP A 351 19.49 12.51 12.96
C ASP A 351 19.86 12.96 11.53
N ASP A 352 19.27 12.40 10.46
CA ASP A 352 19.47 12.91 9.09
C ASP A 352 18.29 13.76 8.59
N SER A 353 18.32 15.04 9.00
CA SER A 353 17.81 16.21 8.26
C SER A 353 16.31 16.58 8.25
N PHE A 354 15.49 16.02 9.15
CA PHE A 354 14.16 16.60 9.45
C PHE A 354 14.07 17.06 10.90
N GLU A 355 14.85 18.08 11.27
CA GLU A 355 14.56 18.83 12.49
C GLU A 355 13.23 19.59 12.28
N PRO A 356 12.16 19.27 13.04
CA PRO A 356 10.99 20.14 13.07
C PRO A 356 11.46 21.45 13.69
N ASN A 357 11.52 22.52 12.89
CA ASN A 357 11.69 23.84 13.47
C ASN A 357 10.48 24.08 14.39
N THR A 358 10.71 23.99 15.70
CA THR A 358 9.72 24.03 16.79
C THR A 358 8.97 25.36 16.89
N SER A 359 9.22 26.29 15.97
CA SER A 359 8.27 27.34 15.66
C SER A 359 7.00 26.72 15.05
N GLN A 360 6.07 26.30 15.91
CA GLN A 360 4.66 26.24 15.53
C GLN A 360 4.34 27.52 14.76
N PRO A 361 3.91 27.44 13.50
CA PRO A 361 3.57 28.62 12.77
C PRO A 361 2.41 29.31 13.49
N LYS A 362 2.66 30.47 14.11
CA LYS A 362 1.60 31.29 14.70
C LYS A 362 0.76 31.84 13.54
N PHE A 363 -0.35 31.19 13.24
CA PHE A 363 -1.28 31.62 12.20
C PHE A 363 -2.64 31.99 12.78
N PRO A 364 -3.42 32.83 12.08
CA PRO A 364 -4.62 33.46 12.62
C PRO A 364 -5.65 32.41 13.01
N ASP A 365 -6.24 32.59 14.19
CA ASP A 365 -7.40 31.83 14.66
C ASP A 365 -8.56 32.05 13.66
N PHE A 366 -8.95 30.99 12.95
CA PHE A 366 -10.07 31.03 12.01
C PHE A 366 -11.44 31.00 12.72
N GLY A 367 -11.48 31.06 14.05
CA GLY A 367 -12.73 31.27 14.79
C GLY A 367 -13.73 30.11 14.65
N LEU A 368 -13.26 28.92 14.26
CA LEU A 368 -14.07 27.71 14.27
C LEU A 368 -14.16 27.23 15.72
N ARG A 369 -15.13 27.78 16.45
CA ARG A 369 -15.59 27.20 17.73
C ARG A 369 -15.99 25.76 17.45
N ARG A 370 -15.33 24.83 18.14
CA ARG A 370 -15.77 23.42 18.24
C ARG A 370 -17.27 23.41 18.53
N LEU A 371 -18.05 22.83 17.63
CA LEU A 371 -19.43 22.45 17.86
C LEU A 371 -19.48 20.98 18.24
#